data_AF-A0A1L7AEB6-F1
#
_entry.id   AF-A0A1L7AEB6-F1
#
_cell.length_a   1.000
_cell.length_b   1.000
_cell.length_c   1.000
_cell.angle_alpha   90.00
_cell.angle_beta   90.00
_cell.angle_gamma   90.00
#
_symmetry.space_group_name_H-M   'P 1'
#
loop_
_entity.id
_entity.type
_entity.pdbx_description
1 polymer ?
#
loop_
_entity_poly.entity_id
_entity_poly.type
_entity_poly.pdbx_seq_one_letter_code
_entity_poly.pdbx_strand_id
1 'polypeptide(L)'
;MAAEKSQNVQDVFLNHVRKSKTPVTVFLVNGVKLQGIITWFDNFSVLLRRDGHTQLVYKHAISTVMPGAPIQLFDAASSGQQAPERPLRETTMTLHREPQPVGSSD
;
A
#
# COMPACT_ATOMS: atom_id res chain seq x y z
N MET A 1 -9.61 19.58 -22.58
CA MET A 1 -9.70 18.19 -22.09
C MET A 1 -8.35 17.82 -21.51
N ALA A 2 -8.17 17.95 -20.19
CA ALA A 2 -6.94 17.49 -19.55
C ALA A 2 -6.98 15.96 -19.57
N ALA A 3 -6.05 15.34 -20.31
CA ALA A 3 -5.91 13.90 -20.33
C ALA A 3 -5.70 13.42 -18.88
N GLU A 4 -6.54 12.49 -18.43
CA GLU A 4 -6.30 11.78 -17.18
C GLU A 4 -4.94 11.10 -17.26
N LYS A 5 -3.93 11.75 -16.68
CA LYS A 5 -2.60 11.18 -16.52
C LYS A 5 -2.78 10.05 -15.52
N SER A 6 -2.87 8.82 -16.03
CA SER A 6 -2.72 7.64 -15.17
C SER A 6 -1.45 7.87 -14.34
N GLN A 7 -1.60 7.99 -13.03
CA GLN A 7 -0.49 8.39 -12.20
C GLN A 7 0.53 7.25 -12.23
N ASN A 8 1.75 7.52 -12.70
CA ASN A 8 2.82 6.54 -12.77
C ASN A 8 3.08 5.98 -11.36
N VAL A 9 2.88 4.67 -11.18
CA VAL A 9 3.02 3.98 -9.89
C VAL A 9 4.39 4.21 -9.25
N GLN A 10 5.45 4.30 -10.07
CA GLN A 10 6.80 4.56 -9.58
C GLN A 10 6.90 5.96 -8.98
N ASP A 11 6.42 6.97 -9.69
CA ASP A 11 6.47 8.36 -9.24
C ASP A 11 5.57 8.59 -8.03
N VAL A 12 4.40 7.96 -7.99
CA VAL A 12 3.48 8.00 -6.84
C VAL A 12 4.16 7.41 -5.61
N PHE A 13 4.71 6.20 -5.74
CA PHE A 13 5.41 5.52 -4.65
C PHE A 13 6.62 6.34 -4.15
N LEU A 14 7.52 6.73 -5.06
CA LEU A 14 8.75 7.45 -4.71
C LEU A 14 8.45 8.83 -4.12
N ASN A 15 7.44 9.54 -4.63
CA ASN A 15 7.01 10.80 -4.02
C ASN A 15 6.40 10.59 -2.63
N HIS A 16 5.61 9.54 -2.43
CA HIS A 16 4.98 9.25 -1.14
C HIS A 16 6.06 9.01 -0.06
N VAL A 17 7.00 8.10 -0.30
CA VAL A 17 8.07 7.79 0.66
C VAL A 17 9.02 8.98 0.89
N ARG A 18 9.28 9.79 -0.15
CA ARG A 18 10.09 11.02 -0.03
C ARG A 18 9.42 12.08 0.84
N LYS A 19 8.15 12.41 0.56
CA LYS A 19 7.40 13.44 1.28
C LYS A 19 7.20 13.08 2.75
N SER A 20 6.84 11.82 3.02
CA SER A 20 6.66 11.28 4.38
C SER A 20 7.98 11.06 5.12
N LYS A 21 9.14 11.16 4.44
CA LYS A 21 10.45 10.79 4.97
C LYS A 21 10.46 9.36 5.56
N THR A 22 9.68 8.46 4.95
CA THR A 22 9.57 7.07 5.40
C THR A 22 10.93 6.38 5.22
N PRO A 23 11.50 5.77 6.28
CA PRO A 23 12.69 4.96 6.13
C PRO A 23 12.43 3.80 5.15
N VAL A 24 13.35 3.58 4.22
CA VAL A 24 13.26 2.49 3.24
C VAL A 24 14.49 1.58 3.33
N THR A 25 14.30 0.32 2.96
CA THR A 25 15.38 -0.58 2.57
C THR A 25 15.37 -0.72 1.04
N VAL A 26 16.47 -0.35 0.40
CA VAL A 26 16.70 -0.51 -1.03
C VAL A 26 17.57 -1.75 -1.23
N PHE A 27 17.05 -2.73 -1.94
CA PHE A 27 17.77 -3.93 -2.33
C PHE A 27 18.35 -3.73 -3.71
N LEU A 28 19.65 -4.01 -3.86
CA LEU A 28 20.33 -3.97 -5.13
C LEU A 28 20.28 -5.34 -5.81
N VAL A 29 20.43 -5.36 -7.14
CA VAL A 29 20.43 -6.59 -7.96
C VAL A 29 21.56 -7.56 -7.57
N ASN A 30 22.64 -7.05 -6.97
CA ASN A 30 23.75 -7.87 -6.47
C ASN A 30 23.54 -8.39 -5.04
N GLY A 31 22.37 -8.15 -4.44
CA GLY A 31 22.02 -8.59 -3.08
C GLY A 31 22.43 -7.65 -1.95
N VAL A 32 23.18 -6.57 -2.23
CA VAL A 32 23.49 -5.55 -1.21
C VAL A 32 22.20 -4.82 -0.81
N LYS A 33 22.04 -4.57 0.50
CA LYS A 33 20.96 -3.75 1.04
C LYS A 33 21.48 -2.39 1.49
N LEU A 34 20.77 -1.34 1.10
CA LEU A 34 20.98 0.03 1.54
C LEU A 34 19.78 0.44 2.37
N GLN A 35 19.98 1.22 3.41
CA GLN A 35 18.88 1.76 4.20
C GLN A 35 19.04 3.27 4.30
N GLY A 36 17.92 3.98 4.39
CA GLY A 36 17.92 5.43 4.54
C GLY A 36 16.58 6.02 4.17
N ILE A 37 16.59 7.32 3.88
CA ILE A 37 15.43 8.07 3.42
C ILE A 37 15.70 8.57 2.01
N ILE A 38 14.73 8.37 1.11
CA ILE A 38 14.81 8.94 -0.24
C ILE A 38 14.54 10.44 -0.15
N THR A 39 15.51 11.25 -0.56
CA THR A 39 15.39 12.72 -0.53
C THR A 39 15.06 13.31 -1.88
N TRP A 40 15.45 12.64 -2.97
CA TRP A 40 15.15 13.02 -4.35
C TRP A 40 15.22 11.80 -5.26
N PHE A 41 14.64 11.90 -6.44
CA PHE A 41 14.74 10.97 -7.54
C PHE A 41 14.49 11.70 -8.86
N ASP A 42 15.01 11.14 -9.94
CA ASP A 42 14.69 11.51 -11.31
C ASP A 42 14.31 10.24 -12.10
N ASN A 43 14.36 10.28 -13.42
CA ASN A 43 14.01 9.13 -14.26
C ASN A 43 14.93 7.92 -14.05
N PHE A 44 16.20 8.12 -13.69
CA PHE A 44 17.23 7.07 -13.70
C PHE A 44 17.89 6.81 -12.35
N SER A 45 17.67 7.66 -11.37
CA SER A 45 18.41 7.65 -10.10
C SER A 45 17.57 8.10 -8.91
N VAL A 46 18.07 7.78 -7.72
CA VAL A 46 17.48 8.13 -6.42
C VAL A 46 18.60 8.61 -5.50
N LEU A 47 18.38 9.71 -4.79
CA LEU A 47 19.23 10.14 -3.68
C LEU A 47 18.73 9.50 -2.39
N LEU A 48 19.59 8.69 -1.78
CA LEU A 48 19.35 8.06 -0.48
C LEU A 48 20.23 8.73 0.57
N ARG A 49 19.62 9.15 1.69
CA ARG A 49 20.34 9.75 2.83
C ARG A 49 20.27 8.85 4.05
N ARG A 50 21.41 8.67 4.72
CA ARG A 50 21.54 7.97 6.01
C ARG A 50 22.73 8.56 6.77
N ASP A 51 22.55 8.82 8.08
CA ASP A 51 23.61 9.27 8.99
C ASP A 51 24.37 10.52 8.48
N GLY A 52 23.63 11.49 7.90
CA GLY A 52 24.20 12.71 7.32
C GLY A 52 24.81 12.55 5.92
N HIS A 53 25.14 11.33 5.52
CA HIS A 53 25.67 11.01 4.19
C HIS A 53 24.55 10.92 3.15
N THR A 54 24.84 11.38 1.93
CA THR A 54 23.94 11.28 0.78
C THR A 54 24.65 10.49 -0.32
N GLN A 55 23.96 9.51 -0.89
CA GLN A 55 24.47 8.68 -1.98
C GLN A 55 23.48 8.68 -3.14
N LEU A 56 24.03 8.76 -4.36
CA LEU A 56 23.28 8.58 -5.60
C LEU A 56 23.21 7.09 -5.94
N VAL A 57 22.00 6.56 -6.11
CA VAL A 57 21.75 5.16 -6.47
C VAL A 57 21.07 5.12 -7.83
N TYR A 58 21.68 4.44 -8.79
CA TYR A 58 21.07 4.25 -10.11
C TYR A 58 19.98 3.17 -10.07
N LYS A 59 18.85 3.45 -10.71
CA LYS A 59 17.68 2.55 -10.73
C LYS A 59 17.96 1.20 -11.38
N HIS A 60 18.85 1.13 -12.37
CA HIS A 60 19.22 -0.15 -13.00
C HIS A 60 19.90 -1.13 -12.02
N ALA A 61 20.48 -0.62 -10.93
CA ALA A 61 21.10 -1.42 -9.90
C ALA A 61 20.12 -1.80 -8.77
N ILE A 62 18.92 -1.21 -8.73
CA ILE A 62 17.91 -1.47 -7.70
C ILE A 62 17.00 -2.61 -8.15
N SER A 63 16.86 -3.63 -7.31
CA SER A 63 15.89 -4.71 -7.50
C SER A 63 14.56 -4.42 -6.80
N THR A 64 14.59 -3.84 -5.60
CA THR A 64 13.37 -3.62 -4.79
C THR A 64 13.54 -2.44 -3.84
N VAL A 65 12.46 -1.68 -3.59
CA VAL A 65 12.39 -0.64 -2.55
C VAL A 65 11.28 -1.01 -1.57
N MET A 66 11.65 -1.26 -0.32
CA MET A 66 10.73 -1.68 0.73
C MET A 66 10.59 -0.57 1.78
N PRO A 67 9.38 -0.03 2.02
CA PRO A 67 9.16 0.92 3.11
C PRO A 67 9.20 0.20 4.47
N GLY A 68 9.69 0.89 5.49
CA GLY A 68 9.76 0.36 6.87
C GLY A 68 8.42 0.29 7.58
N ALA A 69 7.36 0.86 6.98
CA ALA A 69 5.99 0.81 7.47
C ALA A 69 5.02 0.63 6.29
N PRO A 70 3.81 0.08 6.50
CA PRO A 70 2.77 0.06 5.49
C PRO A 70 2.47 1.47 4.96
N ILE A 71 2.29 1.58 3.65
CA ILE A 71 1.93 2.85 2.99
C ILE A 71 0.61 2.69 2.25
N GLN A 72 -0.23 3.73 2.31
CA GLN A 72 -1.44 3.84 1.51
C GLN A 72 -1.17 4.78 0.34
N LEU A 73 -1.15 4.22 -0.87
CA LEU A 73 -0.84 4.97 -2.10
C LEU A 73 -2.09 5.41 -2.86
N PHE A 74 -3.19 4.68 -2.70
CA PHE A 74 -4.46 4.94 -3.38
C PHE A 74 -5.57 4.80 -2.35
N ASP A 75 -6.34 5.86 -2.15
CA ASP A 75 -7.62 5.75 -1.46
C ASP A 75 -8.64 5.16 -2.42
N ALA A 76 -9.28 4.06 -2.03
CA ALA A 76 -10.40 3.48 -2.74
C ALA A 76 -11.65 4.39 -2.77
N ALA A 77 -11.59 5.58 -2.17
CA ALA A 77 -12.70 6.52 -2.02
C ALA A 77 -12.84 7.58 -3.14
N SER A 78 -11.93 7.60 -4.13
CA SER A 78 -11.99 8.59 -5.23
C SER A 78 -12.81 8.13 -6.44
N SER A 79 -13.41 6.95 -6.40
CA SER A 79 -14.29 6.41 -7.46
C SER A 79 -15.63 5.92 -6.88
N GLY A 80 -16.25 6.74 -6.03
CA GLY A 80 -17.56 6.45 -5.45
C GLY A 80 -18.49 7.64 -5.55
N GLN A 81 -19.25 7.71 -6.64
CA GLN A 81 -20.58 8.35 -6.61
C GLN A 81 -21.31 7.84 -5.36
N GLN A 82 -21.80 8.76 -4.54
CA GLN A 82 -22.67 8.46 -3.40
C GLN A 82 -23.80 7.52 -3.86
N ALA A 83 -23.72 6.24 -3.45
CA ALA A 83 -24.87 5.36 -3.48
C ALA A 83 -25.78 5.79 -2.31
N PRO A 84 -27.07 6.07 -2.54
CA PRO A 84 -27.96 6.50 -1.47
C PRO A 84 -28.12 5.36 -0.47
N GLU A 85 -27.93 5.69 0.82
CA GLU A 85 -28.24 4.79 1.93
C GLU A 85 -29.68 4.27 1.79
N ARG A 86 -29.83 2.96 1.58
CA ARG A 86 -31.12 2.31 1.75
C ARG A 86 -31.31 2.01 3.23
N PRO A 87 -32.37 2.48 3.89
CA PRO A 87 -32.61 2.13 5.28
C PRO A 87 -32.88 0.63 5.40
N LEU A 88 -32.17 -0.02 6.32
CA LEU A 88 -32.37 -1.41 6.71
C LEU A 88 -33.81 -1.58 7.22
N ARG A 89 -34.64 -2.33 6.49
CA ARG A 89 -35.90 -2.85 7.06
C ARG A 89 -35.54 -4.04 7.93
N GLU A 90 -35.72 -3.90 9.23
CA GLU A 90 -35.73 -5.02 10.17
C GLU A 90 -36.88 -5.97 9.80
N THR A 91 -36.54 -7.10 9.19
CA THR A 91 -37.46 -8.25 9.14
C THR A 91 -37.07 -9.17 10.29
N THR A 92 -37.71 -8.97 11.44
CA THR A 92 -37.77 -9.95 12.51
C THR A 92 -38.44 -11.21 11.97
N MET A 93 -37.68 -12.30 11.83
CA MET A 93 -38.23 -13.63 11.56
C MET A 93 -37.76 -14.59 12.65
N THR A 94 -38.51 -14.62 13.73
CA THR A 94 -38.49 -15.70 14.72
C THR A 94 -39.03 -16.98 14.09
N LEU A 95 -38.27 -18.08 14.08
CA LEU A 95 -38.90 -19.41 14.12
C LEU A 95 -37.99 -20.47 14.77
N HIS A 96 -38.50 -20.94 15.90
CA HIS A 96 -38.34 -22.19 16.64
C HIS A 96 -37.17 -23.16 16.38
N ARG A 97 -36.46 -23.44 17.47
CA ARG A 97 -35.57 -24.58 17.68
C ARG A 97 -36.42 -25.81 18.06
N GLU A 98 -36.43 -26.84 17.22
CA GLU A 98 -36.81 -28.20 17.64
C GLU A 98 -35.54 -28.98 18.05
N PRO A 99 -35.50 -29.65 19.22
CA PRO A 99 -34.39 -30.52 19.58
C PRO A 99 -34.57 -31.93 18.96
N GLN A 100 -33.58 -32.41 18.21
CA GLN A 100 -33.53 -33.82 17.82
C GLN A 100 -33.04 -34.71 18.99
N PRO A 101 -33.67 -35.87 19.24
CA PRO A 101 -33.26 -36.77 20.31
C PRO A 101 -31.98 -37.54 19.96
N VAL A 102 -31.09 -37.66 20.94
CA VAL A 102 -29.84 -38.43 20.90
C VAL A 102 -30.15 -39.92 20.81
N GLY A 103 -29.78 -40.54 19.69
CA GLY A 103 -29.84 -42.00 19.51
C GLY A 103 -28.75 -42.69 20.34
N SER A 104 -29.18 -43.67 21.13
CA SER A 104 -28.38 -44.52 22.02
C SER A 104 -27.53 -45.54 21.25
N SER A 105 -26.38 -45.82 21.83
CA SER A 105 -25.39 -46.84 21.48
C SER A 105 -25.95 -48.27 21.46
N ASP A 106 -25.49 -49.06 20.49
CA ASP A 106 -25.08 -50.46 20.64
C ASP A 106 -23.94 -50.74 19.62
#